data_AF-G4RMJ4-F1
#
_entry.id   AF-G4RMJ4-F1
#
_cell.length_a   1.000
_cell.length_b   1.000
_cell.length_c   1.000
_cell.angle_alpha   90.00
_cell.angle_beta   90.00
_cell.angle_gamma   90.00
#
_symmetry.space_group_name_H-M   'P 1'
#
loop_
_entity.id
_entity.type
_entity.pdbx_description
1 polymer ?
#
loop_
_entity_poly.entity_id
_entity_poly.type
_entity_poly.pdbx_seq_one_letter_code
_entity_poly.pdbx_strand_id
1 'polypeptide(L)'
;MRTGELESYIALGLGVALVVFVVFAGALMFMQSIPRSDIVITTNFGPMKLSNMPDPYAVATAAVRSLILLALGLTGAKLLEVGIDQRRKLKMEAQLEQYYQYYQQYQY
;
A
#
# COMPACT_ATOMS: atom_id res chain seq x y z
N MET A 1 10.02 21.72 -16.19
CA MET A 1 10.13 20.69 -15.13
C MET A 1 11.33 19.84 -15.43
N ARG A 2 12.29 19.72 -14.50
CA ARG A 2 13.37 18.72 -14.59
C ARG A 2 12.70 17.34 -14.53
N THR A 3 13.16 16.36 -15.32
CA THR A 3 12.54 15.02 -15.38
C THR A 3 12.39 14.36 -14.00
N GLY A 4 13.37 14.56 -13.12
CA GLY A 4 13.33 14.06 -11.72
C GLY A 4 12.25 14.70 -10.84
N GLU A 5 11.80 15.92 -11.13
CA GLU A 5 10.68 16.51 -10.40
C GLU A 5 9.37 15.78 -10.74
N LEU A 6 9.13 15.57 -12.04
CA LEU A 6 7.93 14.88 -12.54
C LEU A 6 7.82 13.46 -11.96
N GLU A 7 8.91 12.71 -11.97
CA GLU A 7 8.98 11.36 -11.38
C GLU A 7 8.64 11.38 -9.88
N SER A 8 9.15 12.37 -9.13
CA SER A 8 8.84 12.50 -7.70
C SER A 8 7.36 12.79 -7.44
N TYR A 9 6.72 13.62 -8.28
CA TYR A 9 5.29 13.91 -8.18
C TYR A 9 4.45 12.69 -8.51
N ILE A 10 4.84 11.92 -9.53
CA ILE A 10 4.17 10.67 -9.91
C ILE A 10 4.30 9.63 -8.80
N ALA A 11 5.49 9.44 -8.23
CA ALA A 11 5.73 8.51 -7.14
C ALA A 11 4.92 8.87 -5.89
N LEU A 12 4.91 10.15 -5.51
CA LEU A 12 4.09 10.64 -4.40
C LEU A 12 2.60 10.45 -4.68
N GLY A 13 2.14 10.84 -5.87
CA GLY A 13 0.73 10.74 -6.26
C GLY A 13 0.23 9.29 -6.26
N LEU A 14 0.97 8.38 -6.88
CA LEU A 14 0.67 6.95 -6.87
C LEU A 14 0.74 6.37 -5.46
N GLY A 15 1.74 6.77 -4.67
CA GLY A 15 1.87 6.36 -3.27
C GLY A 15 0.66 6.74 -2.42
N VAL A 16 0.23 8.01 -2.49
CA VAL A 16 -0.98 8.48 -1.78
C VAL A 16 -2.22 7.75 -2.27
N ALA A 17 -2.40 7.63 -3.59
CA ALA A 17 -3.58 6.98 -4.16
C ALA A 17 -3.69 5.51 -3.72
N LEU A 18 -2.58 4.78 -3.72
CA LEU A 18 -2.54 3.39 -3.25
C LEU A 18 -2.86 3.27 -1.75
N VAL A 19 -2.30 4.14 -0.92
CA VAL A 19 -2.57 4.11 0.53
C VAL A 19 -4.04 4.41 0.80
N VAL A 20 -4.60 5.45 0.17
CA VAL A 20 -6.03 5.79 0.31
C VAL A 20 -6.89 4.62 -0.14
N PHE A 21 -6.60 4.05 -1.32
CA PHE A 21 -7.33 2.89 -1.82
C PHE A 21 -7.30 1.71 -0.84
N VAL A 22 -6.13 1.38 -0.30
CA VAL A 22 -5.99 0.26 0.65
C VAL A 22 -6.78 0.49 1.93
N VAL A 23 -6.76 1.72 2.47
CA VAL A 23 -7.54 2.07 3.66
C VAL A 23 -9.04 1.91 3.41
N PHE A 24 -9.56 2.42 2.29
CA PHE A 24 -10.97 2.29 1.94
C PHE A 24 -11.37 0.84 1.66
N ALA A 25 -10.57 0.11 0.87
CA ALA A 25 -10.84 -1.29 0.56
C ALA A 25 -10.79 -2.18 1.82
N GLY A 26 -9.86 -1.92 2.73
CA GLY A 26 -9.78 -2.60 4.03
C GLY A 26 -11.00 -2.31 4.91
N ALA A 27 -11.45 -1.06 4.97
CA ALA A 27 -12.66 -0.69 5.70
C ALA A 27 -13.91 -1.40 5.15
N LEU A 28 -14.04 -1.46 3.82
CA LEU A 28 -15.14 -2.19 3.17
C LEU A 28 -15.10 -3.69 3.47
N MET A 29 -13.92 -4.30 3.49
CA MET A 29 -13.77 -5.70 3.88
C MET A 29 -14.16 -5.95 5.34
N PHE A 30 -13.83 -5.04 6.26
CA PHE A 30 -14.23 -5.17 7.66
C PHE A 30 -15.75 -5.07 7.87
N MET A 31 -16.43 -4.29 7.03
CA MET A 31 -17.89 -4.17 7.06
C MET A 31 -18.63 -5.36 6.42
N GLN A 32 -17.95 -6.18 5.61
CA GLN A 32 -18.58 -7.35 4.99
C GLN A 32 -18.77 -8.48 6.00
N SER A 33 -20.02 -8.89 6.19
CA SER A 33 -20.35 -10.08 6.97
C SER A 33 -19.89 -11.35 6.23
N ILE A 34 -19.19 -12.24 6.94
CA ILE A 34 -18.79 -13.54 6.38
C ILE A 34 -20.05 -14.41 6.23
N PRO A 35 -20.35 -14.94 5.02
CA PRO A 35 -21.48 -15.83 4.82
C PRO A 35 -21.31 -17.09 5.67
N ARG A 36 -22.43 -17.57 6.20
CA ARG A 36 -22.46 -18.77 7.04
C ARG A 36 -22.97 -19.95 6.24
N SER A 37 -22.32 -21.09 6.41
CA SER A 37 -22.67 -22.34 5.76
C SER A 37 -22.82 -23.47 6.77
N ASP A 38 -23.64 -24.45 6.41
CA ASP A 38 -23.75 -25.69 7.17
C ASP A 38 -22.69 -26.66 6.66
N ILE A 39 -21.83 -27.12 7.58
CA ILE A 39 -20.72 -28.01 7.27
C ILE A 39 -21.03 -29.38 7.85
N VAL A 40 -20.92 -30.43 7.02
CA VAL A 40 -21.07 -31.82 7.46
C VAL A 40 -19.67 -32.43 7.57
N ILE A 41 -19.25 -32.77 8.77
CA ILE A 41 -17.98 -33.46 9.01
C ILE A 41 -18.28 -34.94 9.25
N THR A 42 -17.75 -35.80 8.39
CA THR A 42 -17.80 -37.25 8.57
C THR A 42 -16.74 -37.65 9.59
N THR A 43 -17.17 -38.12 10.76
CA THR A 43 -16.27 -38.60 11.82
C THR A 43 -16.39 -40.11 11.99
N ASN A 44 -15.46 -40.74 12.73
CA ASN A 44 -15.53 -42.15 13.08
C ASN A 44 -16.78 -42.53 13.91
N PHE A 45 -17.51 -41.55 14.44
CA PHE A 45 -18.76 -41.72 15.20
C PHE A 45 -20.01 -41.37 14.39
N GLY A 46 -19.88 -41.10 13.09
CA GLY A 46 -20.97 -40.71 12.19
C GLY A 46 -20.86 -39.26 11.70
N PRO A 47 -21.80 -38.83 10.82
CA PRO A 47 -21.82 -37.48 10.27
C PRO A 47 -22.27 -36.47 11.33
N MET A 48 -21.39 -35.53 11.68
CA MET A 48 -21.69 -34.40 12.56
C MET A 48 -22.02 -33.17 11.70
N LYS A 49 -23.21 -32.60 11.88
CA LYS A 49 -23.62 -31.36 11.23
C LYS A 49 -23.29 -30.18 12.12
N LEU A 50 -22.41 -29.31 11.64
CA LEU A 50 -22.11 -28.02 12.24
C LEU A 50 -22.89 -26.96 11.46
N SER A 51 -23.97 -26.47 12.06
CA SER A 51 -24.75 -25.39 11.46
C SER A 51 -24.17 -24.02 11.82
N ASN A 52 -24.39 -23.04 10.96
CA ASN A 52 -24.07 -21.63 11.24
C ASN A 52 -22.56 -21.34 11.37
N MET A 53 -21.71 -22.17 10.76
CA MET A 53 -20.26 -21.91 10.71
C MET A 53 -19.93 -20.87 9.64
N PRO A 54 -18.92 -20.01 9.86
CA PRO A 54 -18.38 -19.18 8.79
C PRO A 54 -17.87 -20.06 7.65
N ASP A 55 -18.28 -19.74 6.42
CA ASP A 55 -17.86 -20.51 5.24
C ASP A 55 -16.32 -20.48 5.12
N PRO A 56 -15.63 -21.64 5.19
CA PRO A 56 -14.17 -21.69 5.15
C PRO A 56 -13.59 -21.10 3.86
N TYR A 57 -14.30 -21.17 2.73
CA TYR A 57 -13.86 -20.55 1.48
C TYR A 57 -13.95 -19.02 1.54
N ALA A 58 -15.01 -18.49 2.13
CA ALA A 58 -15.17 -17.06 2.35
C ALA A 58 -14.09 -16.51 3.30
N VAL A 59 -13.77 -17.26 4.36
CA VAL A 59 -12.68 -16.89 5.29
C VAL A 59 -11.33 -16.91 4.58
N ALA A 60 -11.02 -17.96 3.82
CA ALA A 60 -9.74 -18.07 3.11
C ALA A 60 -9.58 -16.96 2.06
N THR A 61 -10.62 -16.68 1.28
CA THR A 61 -10.59 -15.60 0.28
C THR A 61 -10.45 -14.22 0.93
N ALA A 62 -11.11 -13.97 2.07
CA ALA A 62 -10.91 -12.75 2.84
C ALA A 62 -9.47 -12.61 3.35
N ALA A 63 -8.86 -13.69 3.84
CA ALA A 63 -7.45 -13.69 4.27
C ALA A 63 -6.48 -13.41 3.10
N VAL A 64 -6.72 -13.99 1.93
CA VAL A 64 -5.89 -13.72 0.74
C VAL A 64 -6.01 -12.27 0.30
N ARG A 65 -7.25 -11.74 0.26
CA ARG A 65 -7.50 -10.33 -0.10
C ARG A 65 -6.84 -9.37 0.89
N SER A 66 -6.84 -9.66 2.19
CA SER A 66 -6.17 -8.81 3.18
C SER A 66 -4.65 -8.83 3.01
N LEU A 67 -4.05 -9.97 2.68
CA LEU A 67 -2.63 -10.05 2.35
C LEU A 67 -2.26 -9.25 1.10
N ILE A 68 -3.11 -9.28 0.06
CA ILE A 68 -2.92 -8.47 -1.15
C ILE A 68 -2.99 -6.97 -0.81
N LEU A 69 -3.98 -6.56 -0.02
CA LEU A 69 -4.12 -5.17 0.42
C LEU A 69 -2.93 -4.70 1.25
N LEU A 70 -2.40 -5.57 2.13
CA LEU A 70 -1.19 -5.28 2.90
C LEU A 70 0.02 -5.07 1.98
N ALA A 71 0.22 -5.96 1.01
CA ALA A 71 1.30 -5.82 0.03
C ALA A 71 1.19 -4.51 -0.77
N LEU A 72 -0.01 -4.18 -1.25
CA LEU A 72 -0.28 -2.91 -1.94
C LEU A 72 -0.03 -1.69 -1.05
N GLY A 73 -0.42 -1.76 0.23
CA GLY A 73 -0.21 -0.69 1.20
C GLY A 73 1.29 -0.44 1.44
N LEU A 74 2.08 -1.51 1.57
CA LEU A 74 3.53 -1.44 1.68
C LEU A 74 4.18 -0.85 0.41
N THR A 75 3.70 -1.24 -0.78
CA THR A 75 4.16 -0.65 -2.04
C THR A 75 3.85 0.84 -2.11
N GLY A 76 2.63 1.25 -1.74
CA GLY A 76 2.25 2.67 -1.69
C GLY A 76 3.12 3.47 -0.71
N ALA A 77 3.37 2.93 0.48
CA ALA A 77 4.25 3.54 1.47
C ALA A 77 5.69 3.70 0.95
N LYS A 78 6.22 2.69 0.25
CA LYS A 78 7.56 2.78 -0.37
C LYS A 78 7.64 3.81 -1.49
N LEU A 79 6.60 3.96 -2.30
CA LEU A 79 6.55 5.01 -3.32
C LEU A 79 6.54 6.42 -2.71
N LEU A 80 5.86 6.61 -1.58
CA LEU A 80 5.90 7.86 -0.82
C LEU A 80 7.31 8.17 -0.32
N GLU A 81 7.99 7.19 0.27
CA GLU A 81 9.36 7.32 0.77
C GLU A 81 10.32 7.76 -0.35
N VAL A 82 10.28 7.06 -1.49
CA VAL A 82 11.10 7.39 -2.67
C VAL A 82 10.81 8.80 -3.19
N GLY A 83 9.54 9.18 -3.29
CA GLY A 83 9.16 10.52 -3.76
C GLY A 83 9.61 11.65 -2.82
N ILE A 84 9.53 11.44 -1.51
CA ILE A 84 10.03 12.40 -0.50
C ILE A 84 11.55 12.54 -0.59
N ASP A 85 12.27 11.42 -0.68
CA ASP A 85 13.72 11.40 -0.74
C ASP A 85 14.25 12.05 -2.03
N GLN A 86 13.61 11.80 -3.17
CA GLN A 86 13.94 12.49 -4.42
C GLN A 86 13.79 14.01 -4.28
N ARG A 87 12.71 14.49 -3.64
CA ARG A 87 12.56 15.93 -3.39
C ARG A 87 13.62 16.50 -2.45
N ARG A 88 14.03 15.75 -1.42
CA ARG A 88 15.11 16.19 -0.52
C ARG A 88 16.43 16.32 -1.29
N LYS A 89 16.74 15.35 -2.15
CA LYS A 89 17.93 15.38 -3.02
C LYS A 89 17.90 16.56 -3.97
N LEU A 90 16.78 16.79 -4.67
CA LEU A 90 16.63 17.93 -5.58
C LEU A 90 16.80 19.28 -4.86
N LYS A 91 16.31 19.41 -3.63
CA LYS A 91 16.54 20.62 -2.81
C LYS A 91 18.00 20.80 -2.42
N MET A 92 18.68 19.72 -2.02
CA MET A 92 20.11 19.76 -1.69
C MET A 92 20.96 20.10 -2.92
N GLU A 93 20.66 19.51 -4.08
CA GLU A 93 21.35 19.81 -5.34
C GLU A 93 21.15 21.26 -5.76
N ALA A 94 19.95 21.81 -5.65
CA ALA A 94 19.68 23.22 -5.95
C ALA A 94 20.44 24.18 -5.01
N GLN A 95 20.58 23.82 -3.72
CA GLN A 95 21.38 24.60 -2.76
C GLN A 95 22.87 24.52 -3.05
N LEU A 96 23.37 23.33 -3.44
CA LEU A 96 24.75 23.14 -3.87
C LEU A 96 25.05 23.92 -5.15
N GLU A 97 24.17 23.89 -6.15
CA GLU A 97 24.30 24.69 -7.39
C GLU A 97 24.40 26.19 -7.06
N GLN A 98 23.55 26.71 -6.17
CA GLN A 98 23.63 28.11 -5.71
C GLN A 98 24.95 28.41 -4.99
N TYR A 99 25.42 27.51 -4.13
CA TYR A 99 26.69 27.67 -3.43
C TYR A 99 27.86 27.72 -4.44
N TYR A 100 27.92 26.80 -5.39
CA TYR A 100 28.96 26.81 -6.41
C TYR A 100 28.90 28.04 -7.32
N GLN A 101 27.70 28.49 -7.71
CA GLN A 101 27.54 29.74 -8.46
C GLN A 101 28.05 30.94 -7.68
N TYR A 102 27.73 31.03 -6.38
CA TYR A 102 28.24 32.08 -5.51
C TYR A 102 29.77 32.08 -5.51
N TYR A 103 30.42 30.94 -5.27
CA TYR A 103 31.89 30.87 -5.26
C TYR A 103 32.53 31.15 -6.63
N GLN A 104 31.92 30.69 -7.74
CA GLN A 104 32.42 31.03 -9.07
C GLN A 104 32.35 32.54 -9.34
N GLN A 105 31.34 33.24 -8.80
CA GLN A 105 31.20 34.68 -8.94
C GLN A 105 32.24 35.47 -8.12
N TYR A 106 32.79 34.92 -7.04
CA TYR A 106 33.88 35.54 -6.27
C TYR A 106 35.28 35.18 -6.77
N GLN A 107 35.39 34.13 -7.59
CA GLN A 107 36.67 33.65 -8.13
C GLN A 107 37.06 34.32 -9.45
N TYR A 108 36.17 35.14 -10.03
CA TYR A 108 36.43 36.03 -11.18
C TYR A 108 36.45 37.50 -10.76
#